data_AF-A0A1G4IY55-F1
#
_entry.id   AF-A0A1G4IY55-F1
#
_cell.length_a   1.000
_cell.length_b   1.000
_cell.length_c   1.000
_cell.angle_alpha   90.00
_cell.angle_beta   90.00
_cell.angle_gamma   90.00
#
_symmetry.space_group_name_H-M   'P 1'
#
loop_
_entity.id
_entity.type
_entity.pdbx_description
1 polymer ?
#
loop_
_entity_poly.entity_id
_entity_poly.type
_entity_poly.pdbx_seq_one_letter_code
_entity_poly.pdbx_strand_id
1 'polypeptide(L)'
;MNNVVDWLPYADEPVTSSNELRLKIEQLVQQELLNFDLNVLHPGVESLIGRTVPSRAATLYTRERKRSTDEPENVADSEKRSCSGIEKARYDLSNCKTPSQRAIAVSFLEHQESVLQELLPRSLARQWVTNNEYLGRLCGSIKQVTEVQTGQIDDLETLRRNMQSNARRELAYLEQQWKNKLVENVERALGKSGSE
;
A
#
# COMPACT_ATOMS: atom_id res chain seq x y z
N MET A 1 -0.67 11.82 -27.63
CA MET A 1 -0.10 10.53 -27.19
C MET A 1 1.41 10.53 -27.41
N ASN A 2 2.14 11.46 -26.80
CA ASN A 2 3.60 11.55 -26.95
C ASN A 2 4.20 11.74 -25.56
N ASN A 3 4.47 10.65 -24.86
CA ASN A 3 5.32 10.56 -23.65
C ASN A 3 6.00 9.19 -23.70
N VAL A 4 6.69 8.91 -24.81
CA VAL A 4 7.54 7.73 -24.92
C VAL A 4 8.81 8.03 -24.13
N VAL A 5 8.78 7.72 -22.83
CA VAL A 5 10.01 7.50 -22.06
C VAL A 5 10.49 6.13 -22.47
N ASP A 6 11.23 6.04 -23.58
CA ASP A 6 11.74 4.77 -24.12
C ASP A 6 12.99 4.37 -23.34
N TRP A 7 12.76 3.70 -22.22
CA TRP A 7 13.69 2.71 -21.71
C TRP A 7 13.06 1.35 -21.93
N LEU A 8 13.71 0.50 -22.73
CA LEU A 8 13.20 -0.80 -23.14
C LEU A 8 14.01 -1.90 -22.44
N PRO A 9 13.63 -2.33 -21.21
CA PRO A 9 14.45 -3.22 -20.38
C PRO A 9 14.93 -4.53 -21.03
N TYR A 10 14.21 -5.06 -22.02
CA TYR A 10 14.58 -6.30 -22.73
C TYR A 10 15.28 -6.04 -24.08
N ALA A 11 15.19 -4.83 -24.64
CA ALA A 11 15.85 -4.46 -25.89
C ALA A 11 17.18 -3.75 -25.65
N ASP A 12 17.21 -2.84 -24.68
CA ASP A 12 18.40 -2.14 -24.23
C ASP A 12 19.33 -3.13 -23.53
N GLU A 13 20.63 -3.06 -23.84
CA GLU A 13 21.61 -3.83 -23.08
C GLU A 13 21.51 -3.46 -21.60
N PRO A 14 21.59 -4.44 -20.69
CA PRO A 14 21.43 -4.16 -19.28
C PRO A 14 22.51 -3.17 -18.83
N VAL A 15 22.09 -1.93 -18.53
CA VAL A 15 22.90 -0.92 -17.83
C VAL A 15 23.46 -1.49 -16.52
N THR A 16 22.83 -2.56 -16.00
CA THR A 16 23.28 -3.39 -14.88
C THR A 16 24.69 -3.96 -15.03
N SER A 17 25.22 -4.09 -16.26
CA SER A 17 26.58 -4.61 -16.50
C SER A 17 27.67 -3.56 -16.29
N SER A 18 27.32 -2.26 -16.25
CA SER A 18 28.27 -1.16 -16.04
C SER A 18 27.83 -0.32 -14.83
N ASN A 19 28.30 -0.71 -13.65
CA ASN A 19 28.15 0.10 -12.42
C ASN A 19 28.59 1.56 -12.63
N GLU A 20 29.52 1.81 -13.56
CA GLU A 20 30.02 3.14 -13.91
C GLU A 20 28.94 4.03 -14.55
N LEU A 21 28.13 3.49 -15.48
CA LEU A 21 27.04 4.25 -16.10
C LEU A 21 25.96 4.59 -15.08
N ARG A 22 25.64 3.66 -14.18
CA ARG A 22 24.68 3.88 -13.10
C ARG A 22 25.14 5.00 -12.16
N LEU A 23 26.40 4.96 -11.72
CA LEU A 23 26.97 6.01 -10.86
C LEU A 23 26.94 7.39 -11.56
N LYS A 24 27.23 7.43 -12.86
CA LYS A 24 27.18 8.67 -13.64
C LYS A 24 25.75 9.22 -13.77
N ILE A 25 24.77 8.35 -13.98
CA ILE A 25 23.34 8.73 -14.00
C ILE A 25 22.93 9.28 -12.63
N GLU A 26 23.28 8.59 -11.54
CA GLU A 26 22.98 9.03 -10.17
C GLU A 26 23.60 10.40 -9.86
N GLN A 27 24.84 10.65 -10.30
CA GLN A 27 25.49 11.97 -10.16
C GLN A 27 24.76 13.08 -10.93
N LEU A 28 24.32 12.81 -12.16
CA LEU A 28 23.56 13.78 -12.96
C LEU A 28 22.19 14.06 -12.33
N VAL A 29 21.51 13.03 -11.83
CA VAL A 29 20.25 13.20 -11.10
C VAL A 29 20.46 14.04 -9.83
N GLN A 30 21.53 13.79 -9.08
CA GLN A 30 21.86 14.58 -7.89
C GLN A 30 22.12 16.06 -8.24
N GLN A 31 22.85 16.33 -9.32
CA GLN A 31 23.10 17.70 -9.77
C GLN A 31 21.80 18.42 -10.13
N GLU A 32 20.89 17.75 -10.84
CA GLU A 32 19.58 18.32 -11.16
C GLU A 32 18.74 18.54 -9.90
N LEU A 33 18.73 17.60 -8.96
CA LEU A 33 17.98 17.73 -7.70
C LEU A 33 18.42 18.92 -6.84
N LEU A 34 19.68 19.38 -6.94
CA LEU A 34 20.14 20.60 -6.25
C LEU A 34 19.45 21.87 -6.78
N ASN A 35 18.96 21.85 -8.02
CA ASN A 35 18.28 22.98 -8.66
C ASN A 35 16.76 22.99 -8.38
N PHE A 36 16.21 21.94 -7.77
CA PHE A 36 14.78 21.83 -7.45
C PHE A 36 14.50 22.14 -5.97
N ASP A 37 13.36 22.79 -5.73
CA ASP A 37 12.86 22.99 -4.36
C ASP A 37 12.23 21.70 -3.83
N LEU A 38 12.98 20.99 -2.99
CA LEU A 38 12.56 19.74 -2.35
C LEU A 38 11.40 19.90 -1.35
N ASN A 39 11.02 21.14 -1.02
CA ASN A 39 9.93 21.42 -0.10
C ASN A 39 8.55 21.39 -0.77
N VAL A 40 8.49 21.38 -2.10
CA VAL A 40 7.25 21.27 -2.84
C VAL A 40 6.86 19.79 -2.96
N LEU A 41 5.89 19.38 -2.14
CA LEU A 41 5.32 18.03 -2.23
C LEU A 41 4.59 17.85 -3.56
N HIS A 42 4.82 16.71 -4.22
CA HIS A 42 4.11 16.35 -5.45
C HIS A 42 2.59 16.24 -5.15
N PRO A 43 1.70 16.78 -6.00
CA PRO A 43 0.25 16.80 -5.74
C PRO A 43 -0.37 15.40 -5.56
N GLY A 44 0.28 14.35 -6.06
CA GLY A 44 -0.13 12.95 -5.85
C GLY A 44 0.12 12.40 -4.43
N VAL A 45 0.96 13.05 -3.61
CA VAL A 45 1.30 12.58 -2.25
C VAL A 45 0.07 12.58 -1.35
N GLU A 46 -0.83 13.55 -1.49
CA GLU A 46 -2.09 13.59 -0.73
C GLU A 46 -2.98 12.37 -0.98
N SER A 47 -2.92 11.79 -2.19
CA SER A 47 -3.70 10.59 -2.53
C SER A 47 -3.10 9.31 -1.96
N LEU A 48 -1.77 9.26 -1.79
CA LEU A 48 -1.03 8.11 -1.26
C LEU A 48 -1.07 8.05 0.27
N ILE A 49 -0.97 9.21 0.93
CA ILE A 49 -1.09 9.31 2.39
C ILE A 49 -2.54 9.07 2.83
N GLY A 50 -3.48 9.25 1.90
CA GLY A 50 -4.91 9.26 2.17
C GLY A 50 -5.26 10.51 2.95
N ARG A 51 -6.30 11.24 2.54
CA ARG A 51 -6.94 12.19 3.47
C ARG A 51 -7.26 11.40 4.74
N THR A 52 -6.83 11.89 5.89
CA THR A 52 -7.20 11.34 7.19
C THR A 52 -8.72 11.25 7.21
N VAL A 53 -9.26 10.07 6.91
CA VAL A 53 -10.69 9.84 6.98
C VAL A 53 -11.00 9.97 8.47
N PRO A 54 -11.71 11.02 8.92
CA PRO A 54 -12.11 11.06 10.30
C PRO A 54 -12.91 9.79 10.52
N SER A 55 -12.46 8.97 11.47
CA SER A 55 -13.13 7.71 11.82
C SER A 55 -14.64 7.94 11.84
N ARG A 56 -15.43 6.99 11.32
CA ARG A 56 -16.90 7.06 11.34
C ARG A 56 -17.48 7.32 12.75
N ALA A 57 -16.70 7.01 13.80
CA ALA A 57 -17.00 7.40 15.16
C ALA A 57 -16.88 8.92 15.40
N ALA A 58 -15.87 9.59 14.84
CA ALA A 58 -15.66 11.04 14.97
C ALA A 58 -16.82 11.86 14.36
N THR A 59 -17.50 11.36 13.32
CA THR A 59 -18.68 12.02 12.73
C THR A 59 -19.96 11.82 13.54
N LEU A 60 -20.10 10.70 14.27
CA LEU A 60 -21.30 10.39 15.06
C LEU A 60 -21.33 11.11 16.42
N TYR A 61 -20.16 11.48 16.95
CA TYR A 61 -20.08 12.34 18.14
C TYR A 61 -20.00 13.81 17.74
N THR A 62 -21.00 14.29 17.00
CA THR A 62 -21.23 15.73 16.90
C THR A 62 -21.60 16.22 18.30
N ARG A 63 -20.59 16.81 18.94
CA ARG A 63 -20.57 17.29 20.33
C ARG A 63 -21.70 18.31 20.54
N GLU A 64 -22.87 17.86 21.00
CA GLU A 64 -23.82 18.74 21.68
C GLU A 64 -23.14 19.25 22.95
N ARG A 65 -22.47 20.42 22.83
CA ARG A 65 -21.96 21.19 23.95
C ARG A 65 -23.17 21.59 24.81
N LYS A 66 -23.45 20.84 25.87
CA LYS A 66 -24.11 21.41 27.05
C LYS A 66 -23.16 22.47 27.60
N ARG A 67 -23.47 23.74 27.29
CA ARG A 67 -22.88 24.92 27.93
C ARG A 67 -23.23 24.86 29.41
N SER A 68 -22.25 24.52 30.25
CA SER A 68 -22.20 24.97 31.63
C SER A 68 -21.07 26.00 31.72
N THR A 69 -21.47 27.26 31.72
CA THR A 69 -21.03 28.34 32.62
C THR A 69 -19.55 28.36 33.06
N ASP A 70 -18.89 29.46 32.67
CA ASP A 70 -17.74 30.16 33.25
C ASP A 70 -16.35 29.51 33.26
N GLU A 71 -15.51 29.97 32.31
CA GLU A 71 -14.13 30.52 32.45
C GLU A 71 -13.24 30.19 31.22
N PRO A 72 -12.35 31.11 30.79
CA PRO A 72 -11.73 31.08 29.47
C PRO A 72 -10.35 30.39 29.43
N GLU A 73 -10.03 29.90 28.23
CA GLU A 73 -8.69 29.82 27.63
C GLU A 73 -7.52 29.39 28.52
N ASN A 74 -7.21 28.09 28.53
CA ASN A 74 -5.85 27.54 28.36
C ASN A 74 -5.81 26.06 28.76
N VAL A 75 -6.30 25.16 27.90
CA VAL A 75 -6.03 23.73 28.09
C VAL A 75 -5.95 23.02 26.73
N ALA A 76 -4.86 23.28 25.99
CA ALA A 76 -4.54 22.54 24.77
C ALA A 76 -3.90 21.16 25.04
N ASP A 77 -3.63 20.80 26.31
CA ASP A 77 -2.90 19.56 26.66
C ASP A 77 -3.58 18.65 27.71
N SER A 78 -4.83 18.91 28.12
CA SER A 78 -5.51 17.93 29.00
C SER A 78 -6.07 16.78 28.17
N GLU A 79 -5.27 15.73 28.09
CA GLU A 79 -5.70 14.36 28.39
C GLU A 79 -7.02 13.94 27.74
N LYS A 80 -6.90 13.04 26.76
CA LYS A 80 -7.98 12.13 26.33
C LYS A 80 -8.84 11.81 27.56
N ARG A 81 -10.06 12.37 27.62
CA ARG A 81 -10.97 12.15 28.74
C ARG A 81 -11.02 10.65 28.97
N SER A 82 -10.45 10.21 30.09
CA SER A 82 -10.48 8.81 30.47
C SER A 82 -11.95 8.44 30.56
N CYS A 83 -12.45 7.71 29.57
CA CYS A 83 -13.77 7.13 29.65
C CYS A 83 -13.81 6.41 30.99
N SER A 84 -14.77 6.73 31.85
CA SER A 84 -15.04 5.95 33.04
C SER A 84 -15.47 4.56 32.56
N GLY A 85 -14.48 3.72 32.29
CA GLY A 85 -14.68 2.33 31.91
C GLY A 85 -15.50 1.66 32.99
N ILE A 86 -16.11 0.53 32.64
CA ILE A 86 -16.86 -0.27 33.60
C ILE A 86 -15.96 -0.53 34.81
N GLU A 87 -16.39 -0.04 35.97
CA GLU A 87 -15.63 -0.13 37.21
C GLU A 87 -15.52 -1.60 37.62
N LYS A 88 -14.36 -2.20 37.37
CA LYS A 88 -14.09 -3.62 37.63
C LYS A 88 -14.16 -3.97 39.12
N ALA A 89 -14.02 -2.98 40.01
CA ALA A 89 -14.15 -3.14 41.46
C ALA A 89 -15.54 -3.64 41.89
N ARG A 90 -16.59 -3.45 41.05
CA ARG A 90 -17.93 -3.99 41.31
C ARG A 90 -17.98 -5.53 41.27
N TYR A 91 -17.06 -6.14 40.53
CA TYR A 91 -16.97 -7.59 40.35
C TYR A 91 -15.84 -8.21 41.19
N ASP A 92 -15.21 -7.42 42.06
CA ASP A 92 -14.09 -7.87 42.87
C ASP A 92 -14.59 -8.72 44.05
N LEU A 93 -14.41 -10.04 43.94
CA LEU A 93 -14.91 -11.05 44.87
C LEU A 93 -14.30 -10.90 46.28
N SER A 94 -13.17 -10.19 46.40
CA SER A 94 -12.44 -9.96 47.64
C SER A 94 -13.13 -8.95 48.59
N ASN A 95 -14.06 -8.12 48.08
CA ASN A 95 -14.65 -7.00 48.83
C ASN A 95 -16.20 -7.05 48.93
N CYS A 96 -16.80 -8.22 48.72
CA CYS A 96 -18.25 -8.44 48.76
C CYS A 96 -18.83 -8.45 50.20
N LYS A 97 -18.81 -7.32 50.91
CA LYS A 97 -19.27 -7.22 52.31
C LYS A 97 -20.80 -7.08 52.42
N THR A 98 -21.45 -6.49 51.41
CA THR A 98 -22.90 -6.24 51.41
C THR A 98 -23.70 -7.41 50.81
N PRO A 99 -24.94 -7.66 51.25
CA PRO A 99 -25.77 -8.74 50.72
C PRO A 99 -26.11 -8.56 49.23
N SER A 100 -26.26 -7.33 48.77
CA SER A 100 -26.50 -7.00 47.36
C SER A 100 -25.30 -7.35 46.47
N GLN A 101 -24.08 -7.04 46.89
CA GLN A 101 -22.85 -7.43 46.17
C GLN A 101 -22.69 -8.96 46.10
N ARG A 102 -23.06 -9.69 47.16
CA ARG A 102 -23.06 -11.16 47.16
C ARG A 102 -24.09 -11.74 46.20
N ALA A 103 -25.30 -11.18 46.13
CA ALA A 103 -26.31 -11.60 45.16
C ALA A 103 -25.84 -11.40 43.71
N ILE A 104 -25.17 -10.28 43.42
CA ILE A 104 -24.58 -10.02 42.11
C ILE A 104 -23.49 -11.06 41.78
N ALA A 105 -22.58 -11.33 42.72
CA ALA A 105 -21.52 -12.33 42.53
C ALA A 105 -22.08 -13.74 42.28
N VAL A 106 -23.11 -14.15 43.03
CA VAL A 106 -23.78 -15.44 42.83
C VAL A 106 -24.42 -15.51 41.45
N SER A 107 -25.19 -14.50 41.04
CA SER A 107 -25.81 -14.49 39.71
C SER A 107 -24.79 -14.55 38.56
N PHE A 108 -23.62 -13.93 38.74
CA PHE A 108 -22.55 -14.00 37.75
C PHE A 108 -21.91 -15.39 37.70
N LEU A 109 -21.68 -16.03 38.85
CA LEU A 109 -21.13 -17.38 38.93
C LEU A 109 -22.08 -18.43 38.36
N GLU A 110 -23.38 -18.33 38.66
CA GLU A 110 -24.42 -19.21 38.10
C GLU A 110 -24.50 -19.07 36.57
N HIS A 111 -24.44 -17.84 36.06
CA HIS A 111 -24.38 -17.61 34.62
C HIS A 111 -23.12 -18.23 34.01
N GLN A 112 -21.95 -18.04 34.65
CA GLN A 112 -20.70 -18.62 34.15
C GLN A 112 -20.74 -20.15 34.17
N GLU A 113 -21.30 -20.75 35.22
CA GLU A 113 -21.49 -22.20 35.31
C GLU A 113 -22.41 -22.72 34.19
N SER A 114 -23.56 -22.06 33.97
CA SER A 114 -24.49 -22.42 32.89
C SER A 114 -23.83 -22.30 31.51
N VAL A 115 -23.05 -21.25 31.26
CA VAL A 115 -22.31 -21.10 30.00
C VAL A 115 -21.29 -22.23 29.80
N LEU A 116 -20.54 -22.58 30.86
CA LEU A 116 -19.51 -23.61 30.80
C LEU A 116 -20.10 -25.03 30.64
N GLN A 117 -21.22 -25.32 31.31
CA GLN A 117 -21.82 -26.66 31.31
C GLN A 117 -22.76 -26.88 30.12
N GLU A 118 -23.54 -25.87 29.71
CA GLU A 118 -24.60 -26.06 28.72
C GLU A 118 -24.23 -25.53 27.34
N LEU A 119 -23.69 -24.31 27.26
CA LEU A 119 -23.51 -23.62 25.99
C LEU A 119 -22.22 -24.02 25.29
N LEU A 120 -21.08 -23.97 25.99
CA LEU A 120 -19.79 -24.30 25.38
C LEU A 120 -19.72 -25.71 24.79
N PRO A 121 -20.15 -26.78 25.47
CA PRO A 121 -20.07 -28.14 24.91
C PRO A 121 -20.95 -28.30 23.66
N ARG A 122 -22.05 -27.56 23.58
CA ARG A 122 -23.00 -27.61 22.45
C ARG A 122 -22.53 -26.81 21.24
N SER A 123 -21.93 -25.63 21.45
CA SER A 123 -21.62 -24.69 20.37
C SER A 123 -20.16 -24.69 19.94
N LEU A 124 -19.21 -24.93 20.84
CA LEU A 124 -17.79 -24.64 20.61
C LEU A 124 -17.20 -25.51 19.50
N ALA A 125 -17.46 -26.82 19.51
CA ALA A 125 -16.97 -27.72 18.46
C ALA A 125 -17.52 -27.35 17.08
N ARG A 126 -18.81 -27.02 16.99
CA ARG A 126 -19.46 -26.63 15.73
C ARG A 126 -18.94 -25.29 15.23
N GLN A 127 -18.85 -24.29 16.10
CA GLN A 127 -18.30 -22.96 15.76
C GLN A 127 -16.85 -23.07 15.30
N TRP A 128 -16.04 -23.91 15.96
CA TRP A 128 -14.66 -24.13 15.57
C TRP A 128 -14.54 -24.72 14.16
N VAL A 129 -15.35 -25.74 13.85
CA VAL A 129 -15.38 -26.35 12.51
C VAL A 129 -15.84 -25.33 11.46
N THR A 130 -16.95 -24.62 11.70
CA THR A 130 -17.47 -23.61 10.76
C THR A 130 -16.46 -22.49 10.52
N ASN A 131 -15.79 -22.00 11.56
CA ASN A 131 -14.79 -20.94 11.42
C ASN A 131 -13.56 -21.43 10.63
N ASN A 132 -13.11 -22.66 10.88
CA ASN A 132 -11.98 -23.23 10.13
C ASN A 132 -12.34 -23.46 8.66
N GLU A 133 -13.54 -23.95 8.36
CA GLU A 133 -14.02 -24.07 6.98
C GLU A 133 -14.09 -22.71 6.28
N TYR A 134 -14.60 -21.69 6.97
CA TYR A 134 -14.67 -20.33 6.46
C TYR A 134 -13.28 -19.77 6.15
N LEU A 135 -12.33 -19.89 7.10
CA LEU A 135 -10.94 -19.48 6.90
C LEU A 135 -10.28 -20.26 5.77
N GLY A 136 -10.54 -21.56 5.64
CA GLY A 136 -10.06 -22.38 4.53
C GLY A 136 -10.54 -21.88 3.17
N ARG A 137 -11.83 -21.53 3.05
CA ARG A 137 -12.40 -20.95 1.82
C ARG A 137 -11.82 -19.57 1.50
N LEU A 138 -11.65 -18.71 2.51
CA LEU A 138 -11.02 -17.40 2.32
C LEU A 138 -9.59 -17.53 1.82
N CYS A 139 -8.79 -18.40 2.45
CA CYS A 139 -7.43 -18.69 2.00
C CYS A 139 -7.40 -19.22 0.57
N GLY A 140 -8.33 -20.12 0.21
CA GLY A 140 -8.48 -20.63 -1.16
C GLY A 140 -8.80 -19.51 -2.17
N SER A 141 -9.75 -18.64 -1.83
CA SER A 141 -10.13 -17.50 -2.69
C SER A 141 -8.97 -16.52 -2.88
N ILE A 142 -8.22 -16.20 -1.83
CA ILE A 142 -7.04 -15.32 -1.93
C ILE A 142 -5.97 -15.97 -2.82
N LYS A 143 -5.69 -17.27 -2.64
CA LYS A 143 -4.74 -17.99 -3.50
C LYS A 143 -5.14 -17.94 -4.97
N GLN A 144 -6.42 -18.17 -5.27
CA GLN A 144 -6.93 -18.09 -6.64
C GLN A 144 -6.76 -16.68 -7.22
N VAL A 145 -7.05 -15.63 -6.46
CA VAL A 145 -6.83 -14.24 -6.91
C VAL A 145 -5.35 -13.99 -7.19
N THR A 146 -4.47 -14.44 -6.29
CA THR A 146 -3.02 -14.31 -6.47
C THR A 146 -2.55 -15.04 -7.72
N GLU A 147 -2.98 -16.28 -7.94
CA GLU A 147 -2.63 -17.09 -9.13
C GLU A 147 -3.09 -16.42 -10.43
N VAL A 148 -4.30 -15.88 -10.45
CA VAL A 148 -4.82 -15.12 -11.61
C VAL A 148 -3.99 -13.86 -11.85
N GLN A 149 -3.67 -13.10 -10.81
CA GLN A 149 -2.88 -11.88 -10.94
C GLN A 149 -1.44 -12.16 -11.38
N THR A 150 -0.81 -13.23 -10.87
CA THR A 150 0.52 -13.64 -11.31
C THR A 150 0.50 -14.06 -12.78
N GLY A 151 -0.51 -14.83 -13.20
CA GLY A 151 -0.67 -15.18 -14.62
C GLY A 151 -0.86 -13.96 -15.52
N GLN A 152 -1.66 -12.97 -15.09
CA GLN A 152 -1.83 -11.72 -15.83
C GLN A 152 -0.52 -10.91 -15.93
N ILE A 153 0.29 -10.89 -14.87
CA ILE A 153 1.60 -10.22 -14.89
C ILE A 153 2.53 -10.92 -15.90
N ASP A 154 2.58 -12.26 -15.89
CA ASP A 154 3.40 -13.04 -16.81
C ASP A 154 2.95 -12.84 -18.27
N ASP A 155 1.65 -12.79 -18.54
CA ASP A 155 1.08 -12.50 -19.86
C ASP A 155 1.48 -11.10 -20.34
N LEU A 156 1.40 -10.10 -19.46
CA LEU A 156 1.85 -8.74 -19.78
C LEU A 156 3.37 -8.66 -20.00
N GLU A 157 4.14 -9.43 -19.23
CA GLU A 157 5.59 -9.48 -19.37
C GLU A 157 6.00 -10.13 -20.70
N THR A 158 5.38 -11.25 -21.07
CA THR A 158 5.61 -11.91 -22.36
C THR A 158 5.21 -11.00 -23.53
N LEU A 159 4.08 -10.30 -23.44
CA LEU A 159 3.67 -9.31 -24.43
C LEU A 159 4.69 -8.16 -24.54
N ARG A 160 5.16 -7.62 -23.40
CA ARG A 160 6.20 -6.59 -23.36
C ARG A 160 7.49 -7.09 -24.01
N ARG A 161 7.96 -8.29 -23.68
CA ARG A 161 9.15 -8.90 -24.29
C ARG A 161 9.01 -9.02 -25.81
N ASN A 162 7.87 -9.50 -26.29
CA ASN A 162 7.62 -9.65 -27.72
C ASN A 162 7.64 -8.29 -28.45
N MET A 163 6.94 -7.28 -27.90
CA MET A 163 6.94 -5.92 -28.46
C MET A 163 8.36 -5.33 -28.51
N GLN A 164 9.13 -5.45 -27.43
CA GLN A 164 10.50 -4.94 -27.37
C GLN A 164 11.45 -5.69 -28.31
N SER A 165 11.26 -7.00 -28.48
CA SER A 165 12.05 -7.78 -29.43
C SER A 165 11.80 -7.37 -30.89
N ASN A 166 10.55 -7.02 -31.24
CA ASN A 166 10.20 -6.50 -32.55
C ASN A 166 10.78 -5.09 -32.76
N ALA A 167 10.60 -4.20 -31.79
CA ALA A 167 11.18 -2.86 -31.82
C ALA A 167 12.71 -2.90 -31.99
N ARG A 168 13.40 -3.81 -31.30
CA ARG A 168 14.85 -4.01 -31.45
C ARG A 168 15.26 -4.36 -32.88
N ARG A 169 14.49 -5.22 -33.56
CA ARG A 169 14.74 -5.58 -34.97
C ARG A 169 14.52 -4.39 -35.90
N GLU A 170 13.45 -3.63 -35.67
CA GLU A 170 13.15 -2.42 -36.43
C GLU A 170 14.23 -1.35 -36.24
N LEU A 171 14.68 -1.11 -35.00
CA LEU A 171 15.77 -0.19 -34.71
C LEU A 171 17.07 -0.61 -35.39
N ALA A 172 17.45 -1.89 -35.32
CA ALA A 172 18.64 -2.40 -35.98
C ALA A 172 18.58 -2.21 -37.51
N TYR A 173 17.41 -2.44 -38.11
CA TYR A 173 17.18 -2.20 -39.54
C TYR A 173 17.33 -0.72 -39.90
N LEU A 174 16.71 0.17 -39.12
CA LEU A 174 16.79 1.62 -39.33
C LEU A 174 18.21 2.16 -39.13
N GLU A 175 18.94 1.66 -38.13
CA GLU A 175 20.35 2.00 -37.92
C GLU A 175 21.22 1.61 -39.11
N GLN A 176 21.03 0.41 -39.65
CA GLN A 176 21.79 -0.05 -40.81
C GLN A 176 21.47 0.79 -42.05
N GLN A 177 20.18 1.09 -42.28
CA GLN A 177 19.76 1.96 -43.36
C GLN A 177 20.35 3.37 -43.21
N TRP A 178 20.35 3.92 -42.00
CA TRP A 178 20.93 5.22 -41.69
C TRP A 178 22.44 5.24 -41.91
N LYS A 179 23.16 4.22 -41.43
CA LYS A 179 24.61 4.06 -41.67
C LYS A 179 24.92 3.99 -43.17
N ASN A 180 24.16 3.21 -43.94
CA ASN A 180 24.34 3.12 -45.39
C ASN A 180 24.11 4.46 -46.08
N LYS A 181 23.07 5.21 -45.69
CA LYS A 181 22.79 6.54 -46.23
C LYS A 181 23.84 7.58 -45.86
N LEU A 182 24.39 7.50 -44.65
CA LEU A 182 25.52 8.32 -44.22
C LEU A 182 26.75 8.06 -45.09
N VAL A 183 27.11 6.80 -45.31
CA VAL A 183 28.24 6.41 -46.17
C VAL A 183 28.01 6.91 -47.60
N GLU A 184 26.82 6.68 -48.18
CA GLU A 184 26.48 7.17 -49.53
C GLU A 184 26.63 8.69 -49.64
N ASN A 185 26.21 9.44 -48.62
CA ASN A 185 26.35 10.90 -48.60
C ASN A 185 27.81 11.35 -48.48
N VAL A 186 28.62 10.66 -47.67
CA VAL A 186 30.06 10.95 -47.52
C VAL A 186 30.80 10.63 -48.81
N GLU A 187 30.54 9.49 -49.44
CA GLU A 187 31.13 9.11 -50.72
C GLU A 187 30.75 10.10 -51.84
N ARG A 188 29.49 10.56 -51.87
CA ARG A 188 29.05 11.60 -52.82
C ARG A 188 29.74 12.94 -52.57
N ALA A 189 30.00 13.31 -51.32
CA ALA A 189 30.71 14.54 -50.98
C ALA A 189 32.19 14.47 -51.39
N LEU A 190 32.86 13.34 -51.15
CA LEU A 190 34.26 13.12 -51.50
C LEU A 190 34.49 12.91 -53.01
N GLY A 191 33.55 12.27 -53.70
CA GLY A 191 33.60 12.10 -55.16
C GLY A 191 33.45 13.41 -55.93
N LYS A 192 32.79 14.41 -55.35
CA LYS A 192 32.68 15.76 -55.93
C LYS A 192 33.94 16.62 -55.72
N SER A 193 34.78 16.33 -54.72
CA SER A 193 36.02 17.06 -54.48
C SER A 193 37.21 16.58 -55.32
N GLY A 194 37.05 15.53 -56.14
CA GLY A 194 38.10 14.98 -57.00
C GLY A 194 37.88 15.19 -58.50
N SER A 195 36.96 16.08 -58.90
CA SER A 195 36.65 16.41 -60.30
C SER A 195 36.70 17.91 -60.57
N GLU A 196 37.73 18.57 -60.03
CA GLU A 196 38.19 19.90 -60.47
C GLU A 196 39.63 19.80 -60.98
#